data_AF-A0A0K1UD18-F1
#
_entry.id   AF-A0A0K1UD18-F1
#
_cell.length_a   1.000
_cell.length_b   1.000
_cell.length_c   1.000
_cell.angle_alpha   90.00
_cell.angle_beta   90.00
_cell.angle_gamma   90.00
#
_symmetry.space_group_name_H-M   'P 1'
#
loop_
_entity.id
_entity.type
_entity.pdbx_description
1 polymer ?
#
loop_
_entity_poly.entity_id
_entity_poly.type
_entity_poly.pdbx_seq_one_letter_code
_entity_poly.pdbx_strand_id
1 'polypeptide(L)'
;MSKIAKLIGEKKSGSAKLVASTVRISAETHSFVEELADQLGLSKQETLAVLIDDGVSAAREALGLDEPEESTTQCSFHLLNTNKRNSVEDSRRMLSEGIAAAFYAPWKYSINRIKKGDIVFLYENGVGVVAYGQASGETLVRDYNGDADEFHYQVLSNFTVLQTPIKASEIRKVLSGNIVFLRTMVSIADGDKLLAEIESRNSV
;
A
#
# COMPACT_ATOMS: atom_id res chain seq x y z
N MET A 1 16.95 7.26 13.17
CA MET A 1 18.03 8.25 12.95
C MET A 1 17.59 9.14 11.79
N SER A 2 17.22 10.40 12.06
CA SER A 2 16.72 11.33 11.04
C SER A 2 17.74 11.52 9.90
N LYS A 3 17.24 11.56 8.66
CA LYS A 3 18.03 11.75 7.44
C LYS A 3 18.66 13.14 7.41
N ILE A 4 18.08 14.12 8.14
CA ILE A 4 18.67 15.44 8.41
C ILE A 4 20.05 15.32 9.06
N ALA A 5 20.24 14.39 10.02
CA ALA A 5 21.55 14.17 10.65
C ALA A 5 22.58 13.56 9.69
N LYS A 6 22.14 12.82 8.67
CA LYS A 6 23.01 12.22 7.65
C LYS A 6 23.40 13.18 6.53
N LEU A 7 22.58 14.19 6.26
CA LEU A 7 22.88 15.24 5.27
C LEU A 7 24.04 16.16 5.70
N ILE A 8 24.38 16.15 6.99
CA ILE A 8 25.59 16.78 7.52
C ILE A 8 26.87 16.00 7.10
N GLY A 9 26.74 14.78 6.54
CA GLY A 9 27.87 13.88 6.28
C GLY A 9 28.13 13.48 4.82
N GLU A 10 27.14 13.04 4.03
CA GLU A 10 27.44 12.42 2.73
C GLU A 10 26.32 12.59 1.68
N LYS A 11 26.66 13.16 0.52
CA LYS A 11 25.86 13.11 -0.71
C LYS A 11 26.01 11.73 -1.35
N LYS A 12 25.02 10.83 -1.21
CA LYS A 12 24.94 9.62 -2.04
C LYS A 12 24.08 9.83 -3.27
N SER A 13 24.75 9.68 -4.42
CA SER A 13 24.21 9.59 -5.77
C SER A 13 23.46 8.27 -5.96
N GLY A 14 22.17 8.36 -6.27
CA GLY A 14 21.36 7.28 -6.80
C GLY A 14 20.19 7.92 -7.57
N SER A 15 20.10 7.70 -8.87
CA SER A 15 19.08 8.34 -9.72
C SER A 15 17.71 7.67 -9.52
N ALA A 16 17.07 7.94 -8.38
CA ALA A 16 15.65 7.68 -8.24
C ALA A 16 14.89 8.52 -9.28
N LYS A 17 13.84 7.95 -9.90
CA LYS A 17 13.01 8.68 -10.87
C LYS A 17 12.28 9.82 -10.15
N LEU A 18 12.78 11.05 -10.30
CA LEU A 18 12.20 12.24 -9.69
C LEU A 18 10.94 12.67 -10.46
N VAL A 19 9.91 13.06 -9.72
CA VAL A 19 8.66 13.60 -10.28
C VAL A 19 8.45 15.00 -9.72
N ALA A 20 8.36 16.00 -10.60
CA ALA A 20 8.06 17.37 -10.20
C ALA A 20 6.62 17.46 -9.67
N SER A 21 6.47 18.02 -8.46
CA SER A 21 5.17 18.21 -7.80
C SER A 21 5.05 19.65 -7.29
N THR A 22 3.88 20.26 -7.46
CA THR A 22 3.58 21.60 -6.94
C THR A 22 2.83 21.48 -5.62
N VAL A 23 3.31 22.16 -4.58
CA VAL A 23 2.70 22.16 -3.24
C VAL A 23 2.40 23.60 -2.83
N ARG A 24 1.26 23.82 -2.17
CA ARG A 24 0.94 25.08 -1.50
C ARG A 24 1.20 24.91 -0.01
N ILE A 25 2.01 25.79 0.56
CA ILE A 25 2.35 25.82 1.99
C ILE A 25 2.00 27.20 2.56
N SER A 26 1.89 27.30 3.89
CA SER A 26 1.64 28.59 4.55
C SER A 26 2.86 29.51 4.39
N ALA A 27 2.63 30.83 4.52
CA ALA A 27 3.71 31.81 4.50
C ALA A 27 4.73 31.57 5.64
N GLU A 28 4.25 31.12 6.80
CA GLU A 28 5.09 30.73 7.95
C GLU A 28 5.99 29.55 7.61
N THR A 29 5.44 28.45 7.08
CA THR A 29 6.24 27.29 6.66
C THR A 29 7.23 27.67 5.56
N HIS A 30 6.82 28.53 4.63
CA HIS A 30 7.70 29.02 3.57
C HIS A 30 8.90 29.79 4.15
N SER A 31 8.66 30.74 5.07
CA SER A 31 9.72 31.51 5.73
C SER A 31 10.68 30.61 6.49
N PHE A 32 10.15 29.66 7.27
CA PHE A 32 10.97 28.71 8.02
C PHE A 32 11.87 27.86 7.11
N VAL A 33 11.33 27.38 5.99
CA VAL A 33 12.11 26.59 5.02
C VAL A 33 13.21 27.43 4.37
N GLU A 34 12.97 28.71 4.08
CA GLU A 34 14.00 29.61 3.55
C GLU A 34 15.13 29.83 4.56
N GLU A 35 14.80 30.16 5.80
CA GLU A 35 15.80 30.33 6.86
C GLU A 35 16.61 29.05 7.11
N LEU A 36 15.94 27.89 7.09
CA LEU A 36 16.61 26.59 7.24
C LEU A 36 17.52 26.28 6.05
N ALA A 37 17.09 26.61 4.82
CA ALA A 37 17.90 26.40 3.63
C ALA A 37 19.18 27.24 3.67
N ASP A 38 19.09 28.50 4.08
CA ASP A 38 20.23 29.40 4.26
C ASP A 38 21.20 28.86 5.32
N GLN A 39 20.70 28.38 6.46
CA GLN A 39 21.53 27.79 7.51
C GLN A 39 22.25 26.52 7.06
N LEU A 40 21.61 25.68 6.24
CA LEU A 40 22.17 24.42 5.74
C LEU A 40 23.00 24.58 4.47
N GLY A 41 22.99 25.75 3.83
CA GLY A 41 23.65 25.98 2.54
C GLY A 41 23.03 25.18 1.39
N LEU A 42 21.73 24.89 1.46
CA LEU A 42 20.97 24.15 0.46
C LEU A 42 20.02 25.06 -0.30
N SER A 43 19.55 24.63 -1.48
CA SER A 43 18.42 25.32 -2.11
C SER A 43 17.12 25.06 -1.35
N LYS A 44 16.17 25.99 -1.45
CA LYS A 44 14.81 25.83 -0.90
C LYS A 44 14.15 24.52 -1.34
N GLN A 45 14.33 24.14 -2.60
CA GLN A 45 13.75 22.92 -3.17
C GLN A 45 14.41 21.66 -2.58
N GLU A 46 15.73 21.66 -2.37
CA GLU A 46 16.43 20.57 -1.69
C GLU A 46 15.97 20.44 -0.24
N THR A 47 15.89 21.55 0.50
CA THR A 47 15.40 21.56 1.88
C THR A 47 13.96 21.03 1.98
N LEU A 48 13.07 21.46 1.07
CA LEU A 48 11.70 20.91 0.99
C LEU A 48 11.70 19.41 0.71
N ALA A 49 12.51 18.95 -0.24
CA ALA A 49 12.58 17.53 -0.58
C ALA A 49 13.01 16.69 0.63
N VAL A 50 14.01 17.16 1.38
CA VAL A 50 14.50 16.51 2.59
C VAL A 50 13.42 16.46 3.68
N LEU A 51 12.73 17.56 3.93
CA LEU A 51 11.65 17.61 4.93
C LEU A 51 10.49 16.69 4.55
N ILE A 52 10.13 16.62 3.27
CA ILE A 52 9.11 15.70 2.77
C ILE A 52 9.56 14.25 2.95
N ASP A 53 10.82 13.93 2.63
CA ASP A 53 11.40 12.60 2.83
C ASP A 53 11.36 12.17 4.30
N ASP A 54 11.77 13.06 5.22
CA ASP A 54 11.73 12.80 6.67
C ASP A 54 10.28 12.64 7.15
N GLY A 55 9.36 13.46 6.66
CA GLY A 55 7.93 13.33 6.95
C GLY A 55 7.33 12.01 6.46
N VAL A 56 7.73 11.54 5.28
CA VAL A 56 7.35 10.22 4.75
C VAL A 56 7.89 9.10 5.64
N SER A 57 9.15 9.20 6.08
CA SER A 57 9.74 8.24 7.02
C SER A 57 9.00 8.22 8.36
N ALA A 58 8.72 9.38 8.95
CA ALA A 58 7.97 9.47 10.21
C ALA A 58 6.54 8.92 10.07
N ALA A 59 5.87 9.18 8.94
CA ALA A 59 4.55 8.62 8.67
C ALA A 59 4.56 7.09 8.52
N ARG A 60 5.60 6.52 7.88
CA ARG A 60 5.77 5.06 7.76
C ARG A 60 5.93 4.40 9.12
N GLU A 61 6.76 4.97 9.98
CA GLU A 61 7.00 4.51 11.35
C GLU A 61 5.72 4.59 12.18
N ALA A 62 5.04 5.73 12.19
CA ALA A 62 3.79 5.91 12.95
C ALA A 62 2.66 4.98 12.49
N LEU A 63 2.66 4.55 11.23
CA LEU A 63 1.69 3.61 10.68
C LEU A 63 2.16 2.14 10.75
N GLY A 64 3.38 1.88 11.23
CA GLY A 64 4.00 0.55 11.30
C GLY A 64 4.03 -0.16 9.94
N LEU A 65 4.32 0.56 8.84
CA LEU A 65 4.21 0.00 7.48
C LEU A 65 5.28 -1.04 7.16
N ASP A 66 6.42 -0.97 7.87
CA ASP A 66 7.56 -1.87 7.68
C ASP A 66 7.61 -2.98 8.75
N GLU A 67 6.67 -2.97 9.71
CA GLU A 67 6.53 -4.01 10.72
C GLU A 67 5.75 -5.21 10.17
N PRO A 68 6.13 -6.45 10.51
CA PRO A 68 5.35 -7.63 10.17
C PRO A 68 3.96 -7.49 10.79
N GLU A 69 2.92 -7.79 10.00
CA GLU A 69 1.55 -7.67 10.48
C GLU A 69 1.25 -8.74 11.54
N GLU A 70 1.11 -8.32 12.79
CA GLU A 70 0.59 -9.17 13.86
C GLU A 70 -0.94 -9.23 13.78
N SER A 71 -1.50 -10.39 13.46
CA SER A 71 -2.96 -10.60 13.48
C SER A 71 -3.33 -11.49 14.67
N THR A 72 -3.83 -10.87 15.75
CA THR A 72 -4.41 -11.57 16.91
C THR A 72 -5.90 -11.91 16.73
N THR A 73 -6.53 -11.38 15.67
CA THR A 73 -7.97 -11.58 15.38
C THR A 73 -8.13 -12.34 14.07
N GLN A 74 -8.82 -13.48 14.10
CA GLN A 74 -9.27 -14.16 12.89
C GLN A 74 -10.38 -13.33 12.24
N CYS A 75 -10.07 -12.65 11.15
CA CYS A 75 -11.05 -12.02 10.27
C CYS A 75 -11.14 -12.80 8.97
N SER A 76 -12.35 -12.96 8.43
CA SER A 76 -12.59 -13.63 7.15
C SER A 76 -12.56 -12.69 5.94
N PHE A 77 -12.19 -11.43 6.14
CA PHE A 77 -12.09 -10.44 5.06
C PHE A 77 -10.73 -9.76 5.08
N HIS A 78 -10.11 -9.64 3.91
CA HIS A 78 -8.79 -9.02 3.75
C HIS A 78 -8.81 -8.00 2.62
N LEU A 79 -8.22 -6.83 2.86
CA LEU A 79 -7.90 -5.85 1.83
C LEU A 79 -6.43 -6.01 1.45
N LEU A 80 -6.16 -6.45 0.22
CA LEU A 80 -4.82 -6.73 -0.26
C LEU A 80 -4.41 -5.74 -1.34
N ASN A 81 -3.29 -5.06 -1.13
CA ASN A 81 -2.71 -4.15 -2.10
C ASN A 81 -2.17 -4.90 -3.32
N THR A 82 -2.48 -4.43 -4.53
CA THR A 82 -2.04 -5.05 -5.80
C THR A 82 -0.58 -4.74 -6.19
N ASN A 83 0.18 -4.10 -5.32
CA ASN A 83 1.57 -3.70 -5.55
C ASN A 83 1.77 -2.70 -6.71
N LYS A 84 0.70 -2.08 -7.25
CA LYS A 84 0.78 -1.20 -8.44
C LYS A 84 1.81 -0.06 -8.31
N ARG A 85 2.01 0.44 -7.09
CA ARG A 85 3.02 1.47 -6.80
C ARG A 85 4.43 1.04 -7.23
N ASN A 86 4.77 -0.24 -7.04
CA ASN A 86 6.09 -0.79 -7.30
C ASN A 86 6.15 -1.45 -8.68
N SER A 87 5.08 -2.15 -9.09
CA SER A 87 5.00 -2.85 -10.37
C SER A 87 3.57 -2.86 -10.93
N VAL A 88 3.39 -2.21 -12.08
CA VAL A 88 2.12 -2.27 -12.83
C VAL A 88 1.87 -3.68 -13.39
N GLU A 89 2.95 -4.42 -13.69
CA GLU A 89 2.84 -5.78 -14.20
C GLU A 89 2.30 -6.73 -13.13
N ASP A 90 2.77 -6.63 -11.89
CA ASP A 90 2.28 -7.46 -10.78
C ASP A 90 0.79 -7.22 -10.54
N SER A 91 0.39 -5.95 -10.52
CA SER A 91 -1.01 -5.56 -10.37
C SER A 91 -1.87 -6.15 -11.48
N ARG A 92 -1.42 -6.07 -12.74
CA ARG A 92 -2.11 -6.69 -13.87
C ARG A 92 -2.18 -8.20 -13.73
N ARG A 93 -1.08 -8.85 -13.30
CA ARG A 93 -0.99 -10.30 -13.11
C ARG A 93 -2.00 -10.79 -12.09
N MET A 94 -2.10 -10.10 -10.95
CA MET A 94 -3.10 -10.42 -9.91
C MET A 94 -4.53 -10.41 -10.46
N LEU A 95 -4.85 -9.42 -11.30
CA LEU A 95 -6.17 -9.29 -11.92
C LEU A 95 -6.41 -10.33 -13.03
N SER A 96 -5.42 -10.60 -13.88
CA SER A 96 -5.59 -11.54 -15.00
C SER A 96 -5.62 -13.00 -14.54
N GLU A 97 -4.85 -13.34 -13.51
CA GLU A 97 -4.78 -14.71 -12.97
C GLU A 97 -5.84 -14.96 -11.88
N GLY A 98 -6.49 -13.92 -11.36
CA GLY A 98 -7.47 -14.05 -10.28
C GLY A 98 -6.82 -14.54 -8.99
N ILE A 99 -5.72 -13.88 -8.57
CA ILE A 99 -4.92 -14.32 -7.42
C ILE A 99 -4.73 -13.22 -6.38
N ALA A 100 -4.67 -13.63 -5.12
CA ALA A 100 -4.13 -12.85 -4.02
C ALA A 100 -2.64 -13.12 -3.92
N ALA A 101 -1.80 -12.09 -4.03
CA ALA A 101 -0.35 -12.21 -4.13
C ALA A 101 0.40 -11.15 -3.33
N ALA A 102 1.59 -11.50 -2.87
CA ALA A 102 2.58 -10.55 -2.40
C ALA A 102 4.00 -11.07 -2.69
N PHE A 103 4.94 -10.13 -2.75
CA PHE A 103 6.30 -10.34 -3.22
C PHE A 103 7.29 -9.90 -2.16
N TYR A 104 8.40 -10.62 -2.06
CA TYR A 104 9.49 -10.38 -1.13
C TYR A 104 9.13 -10.46 0.36
N ALA A 105 10.07 -10.93 1.16
CA ALA A 105 9.96 -10.86 2.62
C ALA A 105 10.03 -9.38 3.12
N PRO A 106 9.30 -9.02 4.19
CA PRO A 106 8.40 -9.89 4.98
C PRO A 106 6.97 -9.97 4.40
N TRP A 107 6.62 -9.15 3.41
CA TRP A 107 5.24 -8.95 2.97
C TRP A 107 4.61 -10.19 2.34
N LYS A 108 5.39 -11.01 1.62
CA LYS A 108 4.93 -12.27 1.00
C LYS A 108 4.25 -13.21 2.00
N TYR A 109 4.70 -13.22 3.25
CA TYR A 109 4.13 -14.06 4.30
C TYR A 109 2.72 -13.66 4.73
N SER A 110 2.24 -12.48 4.33
CA SER A 110 0.85 -12.09 4.55
C SER A 110 -0.13 -13.04 3.88
N ILE A 111 0.22 -13.55 2.70
CA ILE A 111 -0.60 -14.47 1.92
C ILE A 111 -0.83 -15.80 2.65
N ASN A 112 0.16 -16.25 3.44
CA ASN A 112 0.07 -17.48 4.22
C ASN A 112 -1.02 -17.43 5.30
N ARG A 113 -1.46 -16.24 5.68
CA ARG A 113 -2.47 -16.04 6.73
C ARG A 113 -3.91 -16.10 6.19
N ILE A 114 -4.08 -16.00 4.87
CA ILE A 114 -5.40 -16.05 4.24
C ILE A 114 -5.91 -17.51 4.29
N LYS A 115 -7.10 -17.70 4.85
CA LYS A 115 -7.69 -19.02 5.03
C LYS A 115 -8.69 -19.34 3.92
N LYS A 116 -8.97 -20.63 3.77
CA LYS A 116 -9.98 -21.11 2.84
C LYS A 116 -11.33 -20.49 3.18
N GLY A 117 -11.95 -19.87 2.18
CA GLY A 117 -13.25 -19.24 2.33
C GLY A 117 -13.21 -17.76 2.68
N ASP A 118 -12.04 -17.21 3.07
CA ASP A 118 -11.88 -15.78 3.31
C ASP A 118 -12.12 -15.00 2.01
N ILE A 119 -12.68 -13.80 2.13
CA ILE A 119 -12.87 -12.89 1.00
C ILE A 119 -11.68 -11.93 0.93
N VAL A 120 -11.05 -11.86 -0.23
CA VAL A 120 -9.95 -10.95 -0.50
C VAL A 120 -10.41 -9.87 -1.46
N PHE A 121 -10.34 -8.61 -1.04
CA PHE A 121 -10.54 -7.42 -1.86
C PHE A 121 -9.19 -6.94 -2.39
N LEU A 122 -9.01 -6.90 -3.70
CA LEU A 122 -7.81 -6.36 -4.34
C LEU A 122 -7.92 -4.84 -4.44
N TYR A 123 -7.00 -4.15 -3.76
CA TYR A 123 -6.92 -2.70 -3.66
C TYR A 123 -5.77 -2.14 -4.51
N GLU A 124 -6.07 -1.13 -5.31
CA GLU A 124 -5.11 -0.44 -6.14
C GLU A 124 -4.90 1.00 -5.64
N ASN A 125 -3.63 1.38 -5.36
CA ASN A 125 -3.29 2.70 -4.85
C ASN A 125 -3.79 3.81 -5.78
N GLY A 126 -4.51 4.78 -5.21
CA GLY A 126 -5.06 5.92 -5.95
C GLY A 126 -6.34 5.62 -6.72
N VAL A 127 -6.79 4.36 -6.76
CA VAL A 127 -8.02 3.95 -7.46
C VAL A 127 -9.07 3.43 -6.48
N GLY A 128 -8.76 2.40 -5.69
CA GLY A 128 -9.74 1.77 -4.80
C GLY A 128 -9.71 0.24 -4.85
N VAL A 129 -10.76 -0.41 -4.33
CA VAL A 129 -10.99 -1.83 -4.57
C VAL A 129 -11.41 -2.03 -6.02
N VAL A 130 -10.66 -2.85 -6.75
CA VAL A 130 -10.83 -3.08 -8.19
C VAL A 130 -11.31 -4.50 -8.50
N ALA A 131 -11.15 -5.44 -7.58
CA ALA A 131 -11.62 -6.82 -7.72
C ALA A 131 -11.80 -7.47 -6.35
N TYR A 132 -12.50 -8.60 -6.30
CA TYR A 132 -12.56 -9.45 -5.13
C TYR A 132 -12.75 -10.92 -5.50
N GLY A 133 -12.50 -11.80 -4.55
CA GLY A 133 -12.80 -13.23 -4.69
C GLY A 133 -12.59 -13.98 -3.38
N GLN A 134 -12.96 -15.26 -3.38
CA GLN A 134 -12.85 -16.13 -2.23
C GLN A 134 -11.54 -16.94 -2.28
N ALA A 135 -10.77 -16.92 -1.21
CA ALA A 135 -9.47 -17.58 -1.16
C ALA A 135 -9.56 -19.10 -1.06
N SER A 136 -8.64 -19.78 -1.75
CA SER A 136 -8.48 -21.24 -1.67
C SER A 136 -8.01 -21.71 -0.29
N GLY A 137 -7.28 -20.88 0.45
CA GLY A 137 -6.58 -21.23 1.68
C GLY A 137 -5.27 -21.99 1.47
N GLU A 138 -4.88 -22.22 0.21
CA GLU A 138 -3.66 -22.91 -0.17
C GLU A 138 -2.66 -21.89 -0.72
N THR A 139 -1.53 -21.72 -0.03
CA THR A 139 -0.47 -20.84 -0.50
C THR A 139 0.47 -21.57 -1.43
N LEU A 140 0.53 -21.07 -2.66
CA LEU A 140 1.46 -21.48 -3.70
C LEU A 140 2.66 -20.53 -3.70
N VAL A 141 3.83 -21.08 -4.00
CA VAL A 141 5.10 -20.35 -3.99
C VAL A 141 5.80 -20.55 -5.34
N ARG A 142 6.39 -19.49 -5.88
CA ARG A 142 7.25 -19.53 -7.06
C ARG A 142 8.34 -18.47 -7.00
N ASP A 143 9.34 -18.62 -7.87
CA ASP A 143 10.42 -17.65 -8.01
C ASP A 143 9.90 -16.32 -8.58
N TYR A 144 10.61 -15.24 -8.26
CA TYR A 144 10.27 -13.89 -8.71
C TYR A 144 11.54 -13.12 -9.05
N ASN A 145 11.63 -12.60 -10.28
CA ASN A 145 12.78 -11.84 -10.78
C ASN A 145 14.15 -12.55 -10.61
N GLY A 146 14.16 -13.88 -10.62
CA GLY A 146 15.37 -14.69 -10.44
C GLY A 146 15.69 -15.03 -8.98
N ASP A 147 14.92 -14.51 -8.03
CA ASP A 147 15.02 -14.83 -6.61
C ASP A 147 14.05 -15.97 -6.25
N ALA A 148 14.58 -16.98 -5.55
CA ALA A 148 13.84 -18.19 -5.22
C ALA A 148 12.75 -17.93 -4.16
N ASP A 149 11.57 -18.53 -4.34
CA ASP A 149 10.47 -18.48 -3.37
C ASP A 149 9.99 -17.07 -2.96
N GLU A 150 10.25 -16.04 -3.78
CA GLU A 150 9.92 -14.64 -3.44
C GLU A 150 8.49 -14.23 -3.85
N PHE A 151 7.70 -15.13 -4.40
CA PHE A 151 6.30 -14.88 -4.78
C PHE A 151 5.36 -15.90 -4.14
N HIS A 152 4.62 -15.44 -3.14
CA HIS A 152 3.55 -16.21 -2.51
C HIS A 152 2.19 -15.76 -3.07
N TYR A 153 1.32 -16.71 -3.38
CA TYR A 153 -0.02 -16.41 -3.88
C TYR A 153 -1.07 -17.47 -3.51
N GLN A 154 -2.33 -17.07 -3.52
CA GLN A 154 -3.49 -17.97 -3.48
C GLN A 154 -4.41 -17.68 -4.65
N VAL A 155 -5.02 -18.74 -5.20
CA VAL A 155 -6.06 -18.63 -6.23
C VAL A 155 -7.37 -18.20 -5.58
N LEU A 156 -8.07 -17.27 -6.23
CA LEU A 156 -9.36 -16.77 -5.81
C LEU A 156 -10.48 -17.41 -6.66
N SER A 157 -11.42 -18.09 -6.01
CA SER A 157 -12.67 -18.54 -6.63
C SER A 157 -13.70 -17.41 -6.66
N ASN A 158 -14.69 -17.51 -7.55
CA ASN A 158 -15.70 -16.47 -7.77
C ASN A 158 -15.09 -15.07 -7.99
N PHE A 159 -13.92 -15.05 -8.63
CA PHE A 159 -13.15 -13.83 -8.82
C PHE A 159 -13.88 -12.87 -9.77
N THR A 160 -14.11 -11.66 -9.29
CA THR A 160 -14.87 -10.63 -10.02
C THR A 160 -14.06 -9.34 -10.06
N VAL A 161 -13.79 -8.86 -11.27
CA VAL A 161 -13.23 -7.53 -11.50
C VAL A 161 -14.38 -6.52 -11.55
N LEU A 162 -14.28 -5.46 -10.76
CA LEU A 162 -15.31 -4.43 -10.67
C LEU A 162 -15.22 -3.48 -11.87
N GLN A 163 -16.35 -3.23 -12.52
CA GLN A 163 -16.42 -2.20 -13.57
C GLN A 163 -16.17 -0.80 -13.01
N THR A 164 -16.71 -0.54 -11.80
CA THR A 164 -16.50 0.71 -11.08
C THR A 164 -15.79 0.43 -9.76
N PRO A 165 -14.53 0.86 -9.60
CA PRO A 165 -13.79 0.68 -8.35
C PRO A 165 -14.44 1.39 -7.16
N ILE A 166 -14.33 0.82 -5.96
CA ILE A 166 -14.78 1.47 -4.72
C ILE A 166 -13.61 2.24 -4.12
N LYS A 167 -13.70 3.58 -4.09
CA LYS A 167 -12.59 4.44 -3.64
C LYS A 167 -12.34 4.30 -2.14
N ALA A 168 -11.11 4.59 -1.70
CA ALA A 168 -10.77 4.60 -0.28
C ALA A 168 -11.68 5.50 0.57
N SER A 169 -12.15 6.62 0.02
CA SER A 169 -13.10 7.51 0.69
C SER A 169 -14.49 6.91 0.87
N GLU A 170 -14.92 6.02 -0.02
CA GLU A 170 -16.17 5.27 0.07
C GLU A 170 -16.01 4.10 1.06
N ILE A 171 -14.90 3.36 0.97
CA ILE A 171 -14.56 2.27 1.89
C ILE A 171 -14.58 2.77 3.34
N ARG A 172 -14.02 3.96 3.61
CA ARG A 172 -14.03 4.59 4.95
C ARG A 172 -15.43 4.95 5.48
N LYS A 173 -16.44 5.06 4.62
CA LYS A 173 -17.84 5.30 5.04
C LYS A 173 -18.56 4.00 5.37
N VAL A 174 -18.15 2.91 4.73
CA VAL A 174 -18.80 1.59 4.85
C VAL A 174 -18.20 0.79 6.01
N LEU A 175 -16.87 0.78 6.11
CA LEU A 175 -16.13 0.01 7.10
C LEU A 175 -15.90 0.80 8.38
N SER A 176 -15.97 0.10 9.50
CA SER A 176 -15.73 0.66 10.82
C SER A 176 -14.26 0.54 11.17
N GLY A 177 -13.63 1.66 11.57
CA GLY A 177 -12.26 1.66 12.07
C GLY A 177 -11.24 2.33 11.15
N ASN A 178 -10.01 2.45 11.65
CA ASN A 178 -8.94 3.14 10.93
C ASN A 178 -8.21 2.19 9.98
N ILE A 179 -8.60 2.19 8.71
CA ILE A 179 -7.97 1.37 7.67
C ILE A 179 -6.71 2.06 7.13
N VAL A 180 -5.58 1.35 7.21
CA VAL A 180 -4.29 1.79 6.68
C VAL A 180 -4.07 1.18 5.29
N PHE A 181 -4.60 1.84 4.26
CA PHE A 181 -4.49 1.43 2.84
C PHE A 181 -3.06 1.38 2.28
N LEU A 182 -2.07 1.85 3.05
CA LEU A 182 -0.66 1.84 2.66
C LEU A 182 0.05 0.52 2.99
N ARG A 183 -0.58 -0.37 3.77
CA ARG A 183 -0.06 -1.71 4.06
C ARG A 183 -0.27 -2.66 2.88
N THR A 184 0.51 -3.74 2.86
CA THR A 184 0.33 -4.82 1.88
C THR A 184 -1.01 -5.50 2.09
N MET A 185 -1.36 -5.87 3.32
CA MET A 185 -2.65 -6.45 3.63
C MET A 185 -3.26 -5.80 4.87
N VAL A 186 -4.58 -5.79 4.96
CA VAL A 186 -5.30 -5.40 6.18
C VAL A 186 -6.47 -6.34 6.36
N SER A 187 -6.56 -6.96 7.53
CA SER A 187 -7.75 -7.74 7.91
C SER A 187 -8.89 -6.79 8.31
N ILE A 188 -10.08 -7.03 7.76
CA ILE A 188 -11.28 -6.22 7.97
C ILE A 188 -12.30 -7.03 8.76
N ALA A 189 -12.84 -6.47 9.84
CA ALA A 189 -13.85 -7.14 10.66
C ALA A 189 -15.24 -7.13 10.01
N ASP A 190 -15.67 -6.00 9.46
CA ASP A 190 -17.00 -5.78 8.86
C ASP A 190 -16.98 -5.75 7.32
N GLY A 191 -16.17 -6.63 6.72
CA GLY A 191 -15.99 -6.72 5.26
C GLY A 191 -17.25 -7.20 4.52
N ASP A 192 -18.21 -7.78 5.22
CA ASP A 192 -19.56 -8.11 4.72
C ASP A 192 -20.30 -6.87 4.21
N LYS A 193 -20.13 -5.71 4.88
CA LYS A 193 -20.74 -4.45 4.44
C LYS A 193 -20.16 -3.97 3.11
N LEU A 194 -18.85 -4.15 2.92
CA LEU A 194 -18.19 -3.79 1.66
C LEU A 194 -18.63 -4.73 0.54
N LEU A 195 -18.81 -6.03 0.83
CA LEU A 195 -19.34 -6.98 -0.14
C LEU A 195 -20.77 -6.62 -0.55
N ALA A 196 -21.65 -6.30 0.42
CA ALA A 196 -23.02 -5.87 0.14
C ALA A 196 -23.08 -4.58 -0.71
N GLU A 197 -22.17 -3.63 -0.46
CA GLU A 197 -22.02 -2.41 -1.27
C GLU A 197 -21.58 -2.70 -2.71
N ILE A 198 -20.76 -3.73 -2.94
CA ILE A 198 -20.38 -4.17 -4.29
C ILE A 198 -21.57 -4.80 -5.00
N GLU A 199 -22.29 -5.70 -4.32
CA GLU A 199 -23.42 -6.45 -4.89
C GLU A 199 -24.61 -5.54 -5.23
N SER A 200 -24.86 -4.51 -4.42
CA SER A 200 -25.92 -3.52 -4.69
C SER A 200 -25.67 -2.72 -5.97
N ARG A 201 -24.40 -2.46 -6.31
CA ARG A 201 -24.00 -1.73 -7.53
C ARG A 201 -24.07 -2.57 -8.80
N ASN A 202 -23.85 -3.88 -8.70
CA ASN A 202 -23.92 -4.80 -9.83
C ASN A 202 -25.36 -5.25 -10.15
N SER A 203 -26.32 -4.93 -9.28
CA SER A 203 -27.74 -5.27 -9.45
C SER A 203 -28.56 -4.17 -10.16
N VAL A 204 -27.89 -3.11 -10.62
CA VAL A 204 -28.45 -1.95 -11.35
C VAL A 204 -27.91 -1.92 -12.76
#